data_AF-A0A4Y2FQC7-F1
#
_entry.id   AF-A0A4Y2FQC7-F1
#
_cell.length_a   1.000
_cell.length_b   1.000
_cell.length_c   1.000
_cell.angle_alpha   90.00
_cell.angle_beta   90.00
_cell.angle_gamma   90.00
#
_symmetry.space_group_name_H-M   'P 1'
#
loop_
_entity.id
_entity.type
_entity.pdbx_description
1 polymer ?
#
loop_
_entity_poly.entity_id
_entity_poly.type
_entity_poly.pdbx_seq_one_letter_code
_entity_poly.pdbx_strand_id
1 'polypeptide(L)'
;MISRLTQEVEKCPPESFIPSKRLEIIGVKSRIDDILNCLQDVFSLPSFIIVISNLLTGFSITSLYLDLWISKYPELGIRLLSFNFINSFACLVFILWIAGRIPLEESRFKEAFHTKVKQRMIVVKTPEKLTFEKWLLSKPDFVFSGWDIFSYRRNSIFVLVGTLITYSALIADK
;
A
#
# COMPACT_ATOMS: atom_id res chain seq x y z
N MET A 1 5.60 -0.94 11.74
CA MET A 1 6.97 -0.65 12.25
C MET A 1 7.29 0.82 12.07
N ILE A 2 7.11 1.36 10.86
CA ILE A 2 7.23 2.80 10.54
C ILE A 2 6.34 3.66 11.46
N SER A 3 5.07 3.32 11.66
CA SER A 3 4.19 4.08 12.56
C SER A 3 4.71 4.25 14.00
N ARG A 4 5.44 3.27 14.57
CA ARG A 4 6.04 3.42 15.91
C ARG A 4 7.21 4.40 15.87
N LEU A 5 8.03 4.33 14.83
CA LEU A 5 9.14 5.26 14.62
C LEU A 5 8.63 6.69 14.41
N THR A 6 7.54 6.86 13.68
CA THR A 6 6.83 8.14 13.53
C THR A 6 6.38 8.69 14.89
N GLN A 7 5.79 7.85 15.75
CA GLN A 7 5.39 8.27 17.09
C GLN A 7 6.57 8.64 17.99
N GLU A 8 7.70 7.93 17.88
CA GLU A 8 8.93 8.27 18.61
C GLU A 8 9.42 9.67 18.21
N VAL A 9 9.43 9.96 16.91
CA VAL A 9 9.77 11.29 16.38
C VAL A 9 8.78 12.36 16.87
N GLU A 10 7.48 12.10 16.79
CA GLU A 10 6.43 13.05 17.23
C GLU A 10 6.53 13.37 18.74
N LYS A 11 6.82 12.38 19.58
CA LYS A 11 6.92 12.53 21.05
C LYS A 11 8.26 13.09 21.51
N CYS A 12 9.30 13.01 20.70
CA CYS A 12 10.62 13.50 21.05
C CYS A 12 10.61 15.05 21.20
N PRO A 13 11.07 15.60 22.33
CA PRO A 13 11.16 17.05 22.50
C PRO A 13 12.22 17.63 21.55
N PRO A 14 11.99 18.83 20.97
CA PRO A 14 12.90 19.45 20.00
C PRO A 14 14.34 19.59 20.52
N GLU A 15 14.52 19.83 21.81
CA GLU A 15 15.83 20.01 22.44
C GLU A 15 16.66 18.72 22.43
N SER A 16 15.98 17.57 22.57
CA SER A 16 16.59 16.24 22.58
C SER A 16 16.82 15.66 21.17
N PHE A 17 16.30 16.30 20.13
CA PHE A 17 16.37 15.83 18.74
C PHE A 17 17.71 16.20 18.06
N ILE A 18 18.80 15.89 18.76
CA ILE A 18 20.19 16.15 18.36
C ILE A 18 20.65 15.24 17.20
N PRO A 19 21.72 15.58 16.47
CA PRO A 19 22.16 14.82 15.29
C PRO A 19 22.42 13.33 15.55
N SER A 20 22.93 12.97 16.73
CA SER A 20 23.12 11.57 17.12
C SER A 20 21.80 10.79 17.20
N LYS A 21 20.76 11.39 17.79
CA LYS A 21 19.42 10.79 17.87
C LYS A 21 18.77 10.66 16.50
N ARG A 22 18.99 11.63 15.62
CA ARG A 22 18.50 11.59 14.23
C ARG A 22 19.16 10.48 13.42
N LEU A 23 20.49 10.33 13.54
CA LEU A 23 21.23 9.24 12.91
C LEU A 23 20.78 7.88 13.41
N GLU A 24 20.47 7.75 14.71
CA GLU A 24 19.89 6.53 15.27
C GLU A 24 18.54 6.19 14.61
N ILE A 25 17.61 7.15 14.58
CA ILE A 25 16.28 7.00 13.98
C ILE A 25 16.38 6.66 12.48
N ILE A 26 17.28 7.32 11.76
CA ILE A 26 17.57 7.04 10.35
C ILE A 26 18.15 5.64 10.16
N GLY A 27 19.06 5.21 11.03
CA GLY A 27 19.61 3.86 11.01
C GLY A 27 18.53 2.80 11.19
N VAL A 28 17.58 3.03 12.10
CA VAL A 28 16.41 2.16 12.26
C VAL A 28 15.52 2.18 11.02
N LYS A 29 15.25 3.35 10.44
CA LYS A 29 14.48 3.47 9.18
C LYS A 29 15.15 2.71 8.03
N SER A 30 16.47 2.83 7.86
CA SER A 30 17.21 2.11 6.82
C SER A 30 17.05 0.59 6.96
N ARG A 31 17.13 0.05 8.18
CA ARG A 31 16.92 -1.39 8.43
C ARG A 31 15.49 -1.83 8.08
N ILE A 32 14.49 -0.98 8.36
CA ILE A 32 13.11 -1.25 7.95
C ILE A 32 13.03 -1.30 6.42
N ASP A 33 13.69 -0.38 5.73
CA ASP A 33 13.69 -0.33 4.27
C ASP A 33 14.36 -1.55 3.66
N ASP A 34 15.46 -2.04 4.25
CA ASP A 34 16.11 -3.28 3.82
C ASP A 34 15.18 -4.50 3.97
N ILE A 35 14.41 -4.57 5.06
CA ILE A 35 13.41 -5.63 5.27
C ILE A 35 12.28 -5.51 4.23
N LEU A 36 11.81 -4.29 3.94
CA LEU A 36 10.77 -4.06 2.95
C LEU A 36 11.25 -4.43 1.53
N ASN A 37 12.48 -4.09 1.17
CA ASN A 37 13.10 -4.51 -0.08
C ASN A 37 13.19 -6.05 -0.17
N CYS A 38 13.64 -6.71 0.90
CA CYS A 38 13.69 -8.17 0.94
C CYS A 38 12.29 -8.81 0.77
N LEU A 39 11.27 -8.26 1.43
CA LEU A 39 9.89 -8.70 1.25
C LEU A 39 9.41 -8.51 -0.19
N GLN A 40 9.75 -7.38 -0.80
CA GLN A 40 9.42 -7.10 -2.19
C GLN A 40 10.08 -8.11 -3.12
N ASP A 41 11.38 -8.37 -2.97
CA ASP A 41 12.10 -9.34 -3.81
C ASP A 41 11.51 -10.76 -3.71
N VAL A 42 11.12 -11.18 -2.49
CA VAL A 42 10.56 -12.52 -2.26
C VAL A 42 9.11 -12.64 -2.72
N PHE A 43 8.28 -11.62 -2.47
CA PHE A 43 6.84 -11.71 -2.67
C PHE A 43 6.34 -11.03 -3.94
N SER A 44 7.17 -10.29 -4.68
CA SER A 44 6.77 -9.56 -5.89
C SER A 44 6.10 -10.49 -6.93
N LEU A 45 6.75 -11.59 -7.29
CA LEU A 45 6.20 -12.54 -8.26
C LEU A 45 5.00 -13.35 -7.70
N PRO A 46 5.07 -13.97 -6.52
CA PRO A 46 3.93 -14.69 -5.95
C PRO A 46 2.68 -13.80 -5.77
N SER A 47 2.84 -12.59 -5.25
CA SER A 47 1.73 -11.66 -5.04
C SER A 47 1.11 -11.19 -6.37
N PHE A 48 1.93 -11.00 -7.41
CA PHE A 48 1.45 -10.70 -8.75
C PHE A 48 0.57 -11.82 -9.31
N ILE A 49 1.04 -13.08 -9.23
CA ILE A 49 0.27 -14.25 -9.69
C ILE A 49 -1.05 -14.35 -8.93
N ILE A 50 -1.04 -14.22 -7.60
CA ILE A 50 -2.25 -14.25 -6.77
C ILE A 50 -3.24 -13.18 -7.20
N VAL A 51 -2.77 -11.95 -7.44
CA VAL A 51 -3.63 -10.83 -7.83
C VAL A 51 -4.24 -11.07 -9.21
N ILE A 52 -3.46 -11.50 -10.19
CA ILE A 52 -3.99 -11.85 -11.52
C ILE A 52 -4.99 -13.00 -11.44
N SER A 53 -4.68 -14.06 -10.71
CA SER A 53 -5.57 -15.22 -10.56
C SER A 53 -6.91 -14.83 -9.94
N ASN A 54 -6.91 -13.99 -8.89
CA ASN A 54 -8.14 -13.51 -8.27
C ASN A 54 -8.92 -12.56 -9.20
N LEU A 55 -8.23 -11.71 -9.98
CA LEU A 55 -8.89 -10.84 -10.97
C LEU A 55 -9.56 -11.64 -12.08
N LEU A 56 -8.86 -12.60 -12.67
CA LEU A 56 -9.40 -13.49 -13.69
C LEU A 56 -10.60 -14.27 -13.17
N THR A 57 -10.48 -14.83 -11.96
CA THR A 57 -11.59 -15.53 -11.28
C THR A 57 -12.79 -14.61 -11.08
N GLY A 58 -12.55 -13.35 -10.66
CA GLY A 58 -13.58 -12.33 -10.53
C GLY A 58 -14.32 -12.09 -11.85
N PHE A 59 -13.60 -11.84 -12.94
CA PHE A 59 -14.21 -11.63 -14.26
C PHE A 59 -14.96 -12.86 -14.78
N SER A 60 -14.40 -14.06 -14.62
CA SER A 60 -15.07 -15.30 -15.03
C SER A 60 -16.38 -15.52 -14.27
N ILE A 61 -16.39 -15.27 -12.95
CA ILE A 61 -17.62 -15.39 -12.15
C ILE A 61 -18.63 -14.31 -12.53
N THR A 62 -18.22 -13.07 -12.75
CA THR A 62 -19.11 -11.99 -13.20
C THR A 62 -19.73 -12.31 -14.56
N SER A 63 -18.94 -12.79 -15.53
CA SER A 63 -19.44 -13.20 -16.84
C SER A 63 -20.49 -14.31 -16.71
N LEU A 64 -20.17 -15.36 -15.93
CA LEU A 64 -21.08 -16.48 -15.74
C LEU A 64 -22.33 -16.09 -14.94
N TYR A 65 -22.21 -15.14 -14.00
CA TYR A 65 -23.34 -14.56 -13.28
C TYR A 65 -24.27 -13.81 -14.24
N LEU A 66 -23.75 -13.02 -15.18
CA LEU A 66 -24.55 -12.31 -16.17
C LEU A 66 -25.26 -13.28 -17.13
N ASP A 67 -24.54 -14.29 -17.64
CA ASP A 67 -25.11 -15.32 -18.53
C ASP A 67 -26.22 -16.14 -17.84
N LEU A 68 -26.03 -16.50 -16.56
CA LEU A 68 -27.02 -17.22 -15.76
C LEU A 68 -28.14 -16.31 -15.26
N TRP A 69 -27.92 -15.02 -15.04
CA TRP A 69 -29.00 -14.09 -14.72
C TRP A 69 -29.97 -13.95 -15.89
N ILE A 70 -29.45 -14.03 -17.13
CA ILE A 70 -30.24 -14.08 -18.37
C ILE A 70 -30.99 -15.43 -18.51
N SER A 71 -30.48 -16.51 -17.91
CA SER A 71 -31.02 -17.88 -18.06
C SER A 71 -31.56 -18.44 -16.73
N LYS A 72 -32.89 -18.53 -16.58
CA LYS A 72 -33.62 -18.97 -15.35
C LYS A 72 -33.13 -20.29 -14.71
N TYR A 73 -32.08 -20.25 -13.89
CA TYR A 73 -31.44 -21.42 -13.27
C TYR A 73 -31.14 -21.23 -11.76
N PRO A 74 -30.89 -22.32 -10.99
CA PRO A 74 -31.33 -22.47 -9.61
C PRO A 74 -30.45 -21.73 -8.60
N GLU A 75 -31.12 -21.19 -7.56
CA GLU A 75 -30.61 -20.33 -6.49
C GLU A 75 -29.29 -20.79 -5.85
N LEU A 76 -29.03 -22.11 -5.84
CA LEU A 76 -27.85 -22.71 -5.21
C LEU A 76 -26.56 -22.42 -5.99
N GLY A 77 -26.62 -22.38 -7.34
CA GLY A 77 -25.48 -22.00 -8.18
C GLY A 77 -25.13 -20.53 -8.03
N ILE A 78 -26.15 -19.65 -8.00
CA ILE A 78 -25.99 -18.21 -7.78
C ILE A 78 -25.34 -17.92 -6.43
N ARG A 79 -25.76 -18.62 -5.37
CA ARG A 79 -25.18 -18.44 -4.02
C ARG A 79 -23.69 -18.81 -3.98
N LEU A 80 -23.30 -19.92 -4.61
CA LEU A 80 -21.90 -20.36 -4.64
C LEU A 80 -21.01 -19.41 -5.46
N LEU A 81 -21.53 -18.90 -6.58
CA LEU A 81 -20.82 -17.92 -7.42
C LEU A 81 -20.60 -16.61 -6.67
N SER A 82 -21.65 -16.07 -6.04
CA SER A 82 -21.55 -14.84 -5.24
C SER A 82 -20.54 -14.99 -4.10
N PHE A 83 -20.51 -16.14 -3.40
CA PHE A 83 -19.53 -16.37 -2.34
C PHE A 83 -18.09 -16.37 -2.86
N ASN A 84 -17.82 -17.07 -3.97
CA ASN A 84 -16.49 -17.11 -4.58
C ASN A 84 -16.05 -15.74 -5.12
N PHE A 85 -16.98 -14.96 -5.67
CA PHE A 85 -16.72 -13.59 -6.10
C PHE A 85 -16.31 -12.71 -4.91
N ILE A 86 -17.11 -12.74 -3.84
CA ILE A 86 -16.82 -11.98 -2.61
C ILE A 86 -15.46 -12.37 -2.03
N ASN A 87 -15.14 -13.67 -1.99
CA ASN A 87 -13.87 -14.15 -1.48
C ASN A 87 -12.68 -13.65 -2.32
N SER A 88 -12.77 -13.79 -3.65
CA SER A 88 -11.72 -13.35 -4.57
C SER A 88 -11.51 -11.83 -4.52
N PHE A 89 -12.62 -11.09 -4.50
CA PHE A 89 -12.60 -9.64 -4.39
C PHE A 89 -12.07 -9.16 -3.03
N ALA A 90 -12.48 -9.80 -1.93
CA ALA A 90 -11.99 -9.51 -0.59
C ALA A 90 -10.48 -9.77 -0.48
N CYS A 91 -9.96 -10.83 -1.11
CA CYS A 91 -8.53 -11.12 -1.16
C CYS A 91 -7.76 -9.98 -1.85
N LEU A 92 -8.24 -9.51 -3.01
CA LEU A 92 -7.64 -8.38 -3.73
C LEU A 92 -7.65 -7.09 -2.92
N VAL A 93 -8.80 -6.76 -2.31
CA VAL A 93 -8.94 -5.58 -1.45
C VAL A 93 -7.99 -5.67 -0.26
N PHE A 94 -7.88 -6.84 0.37
CA PHE A 94 -7.01 -7.03 1.52
C PHE A 94 -5.54 -6.81 1.17
N ILE A 95 -5.07 -7.41 0.06
CA ILE A 95 -3.69 -7.23 -0.43
C ILE A 95 -3.41 -5.75 -0.70
N LEU A 96 -4.29 -5.07 -1.45
CA LEU A 96 -4.14 -3.65 -1.76
C LEU A 96 -4.22 -2.76 -0.52
N TRP A 97 -5.07 -3.11 0.44
CA TRP A 97 -5.24 -2.33 1.65
C TRP A 97 -4.03 -2.41 2.56
N ILE A 98 -3.47 -3.61 2.75
CA ILE A 98 -2.29 -3.83 3.60
C ILE A 98 -1.05 -3.27 2.94
N ALA A 99 -0.77 -3.64 1.69
CA ALA A 99 0.41 -3.13 0.98
C ALA A 99 0.34 -1.61 0.77
N GLY A 100 -0.85 -1.08 0.47
CA GLY A 100 -1.08 0.35 0.28
C GLY A 100 -1.00 1.19 1.57
N ARG A 101 -0.90 0.59 2.77
CA ARG A 101 -0.62 1.34 4.01
C ARG A 101 0.81 1.81 4.12
N ILE A 102 1.75 1.07 3.55
CA ILE A 102 3.19 1.28 3.74
C ILE A 102 3.64 2.64 3.18
N PRO A 103 3.30 3.04 1.94
CA PRO A 103 3.63 4.38 1.44
C PRO A 103 2.94 5.51 2.23
N LEU A 104 1.77 5.26 2.83
CA LEU A 104 1.10 6.25 3.69
C LEU A 104 1.83 6.42 5.03
N GLU A 105 2.31 5.32 5.64
CA GLU A 105 3.07 5.41 6.89
C GLU A 105 4.45 6.05 6.66
N GLU A 106 5.06 5.81 5.51
CA GLU A 106 6.35 6.41 5.14
C GLU A 106 6.27 7.92 4.86
N SER A 107 5.27 8.36 4.10
CA SER A 107 5.05 9.78 3.86
C SER A 107 4.78 10.53 5.18
N ARG A 108 3.97 9.94 6.07
CA ARG A 108 3.73 10.49 7.42
C ARG A 108 5.01 10.53 8.26
N PHE A 109 5.86 9.51 8.21
CA PHE A 109 7.16 9.51 8.90
C PHE A 109 8.03 10.67 8.41
N LYS A 110 8.17 10.84 7.10
CA LYS A 110 8.96 11.92 6.48
C LYS A 110 8.43 13.30 6.88
N GLU A 111 7.12 13.49 6.88
CA GLU A 111 6.49 14.73 7.33
C GLU A 111 6.75 15.01 8.82
N ALA A 112 6.57 14.01 9.70
CA ALA A 112 6.83 14.14 11.13
C ALA A 112 8.31 14.48 11.40
N PHE A 113 9.23 13.80 10.71
CA PHE A 113 10.66 14.03 10.84
C PHE A 113 11.04 15.45 10.38
N HIS A 114 10.59 15.88 9.19
CA HIS A 114 10.85 17.23 8.71
C HIS A 114 10.27 18.31 9.63
N THR A 115 9.07 18.09 10.16
CA THR A 115 8.43 19.01 11.09
C THR A 115 9.24 19.15 12.38
N LYS A 116 9.73 18.03 12.94
CA LYS A 116 10.56 18.05 14.14
C LYS A 116 11.92 18.70 13.94
N VAL A 117 12.57 18.42 12.81
CA VAL A 117 13.81 19.10 12.42
C VAL A 117 13.59 20.62 12.36
N LYS A 118 12.52 21.08 11.71
CA LYS A 118 12.17 22.51 11.63
C LYS A 118 11.93 23.12 13.01
N GLN A 119 11.16 22.45 13.86
CA GLN A 119 10.91 22.90 15.24
C GLN A 119 12.21 23.08 16.02
N ARG A 120 13.15 22.14 15.91
CA ARG A 120 14.44 22.26 16.58
C ARG A 120 15.28 23.42 16.04
N MET A 121 15.29 23.68 14.73
CA MET A 121 16.01 24.85 14.19
C MET A 121 15.49 26.16 14.77
N ILE A 122 14.18 26.27 14.97
CA ILE A 122 13.55 27.46 15.57
C ILE A 122 14.00 27.62 17.03
N VAL A 123 14.01 26.54 17.81
CA VAL A 123 14.40 26.56 19.23
C VAL A 123 15.90 26.83 19.41
N VAL A 124 16.75 26.16 18.64
CA VAL A 124 18.21 26.19 18.81
C VAL A 124 18.86 27.35 18.03
N LYS A 125 18.10 28.06 17.18
CA LYS A 125 18.55 29.18 16.32
C LYS A 125 19.83 28.91 15.53
N THR A 126 20.17 27.65 15.32
CA THR A 126 21.41 27.24 14.66
C THR A 126 21.06 26.53 13.35
N PRO A 127 21.61 26.98 12.21
CA PRO A 127 21.42 26.30 10.94
C PRO A 127 22.21 24.98 10.95
N GLU A 128 21.50 23.87 11.15
CA GLU A 128 22.10 22.54 11.16
C GLU A 128 22.19 21.95 9.74
N LYS A 129 23.33 21.34 9.41
CA LYS A 129 23.54 20.67 8.12
C LYS A 129 22.78 19.34 8.09
N LEU A 130 21.75 19.27 7.27
CA LEU A 130 20.88 18.10 7.05
C LEU A 130 21.33 17.21 5.88
N THR A 131 22.57 17.32 5.40
CA THR A 131 22.94 16.81 4.07
C THR A 131 22.63 15.32 3.87
N PHE A 132 22.99 14.48 4.84
CA PHE A 132 22.74 13.03 4.79
C PHE A 132 21.27 12.67 5.01
N GLU A 133 20.63 13.30 6.00
CA GLU A 133 19.22 13.08 6.32
C GLU A 133 18.32 13.51 5.15
N LYS A 134 18.66 14.61 4.48
CA LYS A 134 17.95 15.12 3.31
C LYS A 134 18.05 14.16 2.13
N TRP A 135 19.20 13.51 1.92
CA TRP A 135 19.34 12.50 0.88
C TRP A 135 18.46 11.28 1.19
N LEU A 136 18.51 10.75 2.41
CA LEU A 136 17.72 9.58 2.80
C LEU A 136 16.20 9.85 2.78
N LEU A 137 15.77 11.03 3.26
CA LEU A 137 14.37 11.46 3.20
C LEU A 137 13.95 11.82 1.78
N SER A 138 14.86 12.15 0.87
CA SER A 138 14.53 12.42 -0.53
C SER A 138 14.27 11.17 -1.35
N LYS A 139 14.58 9.96 -0.83
CA LYS A 139 14.17 8.73 -1.50
C LYS A 139 12.65 8.72 -1.72
N PRO A 140 12.19 8.21 -2.88
CA PRO A 140 10.78 8.06 -3.15
C PRO A 140 10.16 7.09 -2.14
N ASP A 141 8.90 7.32 -1.79
CA ASP A 141 8.17 6.45 -0.87
C ASP A 141 8.16 5.03 -1.42
N PHE A 142 8.41 4.07 -0.54
CA PHE A 142 8.40 2.66 -0.85
C PHE A 142 6.99 2.20 -1.18
N VAL A 143 6.82 1.62 -2.35
CA VAL A 143 5.55 1.05 -2.81
C VAL A 143 5.82 -0.37 -3.25
N PHE A 144 5.11 -1.33 -2.65
CA PHE A 144 5.19 -2.72 -3.13
C PHE A 144 4.66 -2.81 -4.56
N SER A 145 5.36 -3.57 -5.39
CA SER A 145 4.96 -3.87 -6.76
C SER A 145 4.77 -5.37 -6.95
N GLY A 146 3.75 -5.76 -7.69
CA GLY A 146 3.65 -7.10 -8.26
C GLY A 146 4.42 -7.14 -9.55
N TRP A 147 5.60 -7.76 -9.52
CA TRP A 147 6.52 -7.92 -10.65
C TRP A 147 6.82 -6.60 -11.40
N ASP A 148 6.90 -5.47 -10.69
CA ASP A 148 7.09 -4.12 -11.25
C ASP A 148 6.05 -3.65 -12.28
N ILE A 149 5.02 -4.46 -12.55
CA ILE A 149 3.93 -4.16 -13.47
C ILE A 149 2.79 -3.46 -12.73
N PHE A 150 2.51 -3.89 -11.50
CA PHE A 150 1.35 -3.42 -10.76
C PHE A 150 1.73 -2.88 -9.38
N SER A 151 1.58 -1.58 -9.16
CA SER A 151 1.84 -0.96 -7.86
C SER A 151 0.67 -1.16 -6.90
N TYR A 152 0.94 -1.71 -5.72
CA TYR A 152 -0.06 -1.89 -4.69
C TYR A 152 -0.32 -0.60 -3.92
N ARG A 153 -1.35 0.15 -4.36
CA ARG A 153 -1.82 1.38 -3.70
C ARG A 153 -3.28 1.24 -3.31
N ARG A 154 -3.70 1.95 -2.26
CA ARG A 154 -5.13 1.99 -1.87
C ARG A 154 -6.02 2.55 -2.98
N ASN A 155 -5.52 3.52 -3.75
CA ASN A 155 -6.28 4.08 -4.88
C ASN A 155 -6.54 3.03 -5.98
N SER A 156 -5.72 1.98 -6.08
CA SER A 156 -5.94 0.88 -7.02
C SER A 156 -7.22 0.10 -6.69
N ILE A 157 -7.76 0.17 -5.47
CA ILE A 157 -9.04 -0.46 -5.11
C ILE A 157 -10.18 0.17 -5.93
N PHE A 158 -10.21 1.50 -6.05
CA PHE A 158 -11.21 2.18 -6.86
C PHE A 158 -11.09 1.85 -8.34
N VAL A 159 -9.85 1.70 -8.82
CA VAL A 159 -9.60 1.24 -10.19
C VAL A 159 -10.20 -0.15 -10.39
N LEU A 160 -9.94 -1.10 -9.47
CA LEU A 160 -10.51 -2.45 -9.55
C LEU A 160 -12.04 -2.45 -9.57
N VAL A 161 -12.68 -1.68 -8.67
CA VAL A 161 -14.14 -1.55 -8.63
C VAL A 161 -14.67 -0.96 -9.94
N GLY A 162 -14.05 0.10 -10.44
CA GLY A 162 -14.42 0.74 -11.70
C GLY A 162 -14.32 -0.23 -12.86
N THR A 163 -13.21 -0.96 -12.97
CA THR A 163 -12.98 -1.96 -14.02
C THR A 163 -14.04 -3.06 -13.97
N LEU A 164 -14.38 -3.59 -12.80
CA LEU A 164 -15.46 -4.59 -12.66
C LEU A 164 -16.81 -4.06 -13.13
N ILE A 165 -17.17 -2.82 -12.76
CA ILE A 165 -18.42 -2.18 -13.21
C ILE A 165 -18.43 -1.99 -14.72
N THR A 166 -17.33 -1.48 -15.30
CA THR A 166 -17.22 -1.24 -16.75
C THR A 166 -17.35 -2.54 -17.54
N TYR A 167 -16.67 -3.62 -17.14
CA TYR A 167 -16.80 -4.91 -17.83
C TYR A 167 -18.18 -5.53 -17.64
N SER A 168 -18.79 -5.40 -16.46
CA SER A 168 -20.16 -5.88 -16.23
C SER A 168 -21.16 -5.16 -17.14
N ALA A 169 -21.04 -3.83 -17.25
CA ALA A 169 -21.88 -3.03 -18.12
C ALA A 169 -21.69 -3.38 -19.61
N LEU A 170 -20.44 -3.56 -20.05
CA LEU A 170 -20.13 -3.94 -21.43
C LEU A 170 -20.69 -5.32 -21.81
N ILE A 171 -20.71 -6.25 -20.86
CA ILE A 171 -21.29 -7.59 -21.08
C ILE A 171 -22.82 -7.53 -21.05
N ALA A 172 -23.41 -6.70 -20.20
CA ALA A 172 -24.87 -6.55 -20.11
C ALA A 172 -25.50 -5.78 -21.29
N ASP A 173 -24.72 -4.97 -22.01
CA ASP A 173 -25.15 -4.27 -23.23
C ASP A 173 -25.12 -5.14 -24.49
N LYS A 174 -24.57 -6.37 -24.40
CA LYS A 174 -24.59 -7.38 -25.46
C LYS A 174 -25.83 -8.27 -25.38
#